data_AF-A0A950W8B9-F1
#
_entry.id   AF-A0A950W8B9-F1
#
_cell.length_a   1.000
_cell.length_b   1.000
_cell.length_c   1.000
_cell.angle_alpha   90.00
_cell.angle_beta   90.00
_cell.angle_gamma   90.00
#
_symmetry.space_group_name_H-M   'P 1'
#
loop_
_entity.id
_entity.type
_entity.pdbx_description
1 polymer ?
#
loop_
_entity_poly.entity_id
_entity_poly.type
_entity_poly.pdbx_seq_one_letter_code
_entity_poly.pdbx_strand_id
1 'polypeptide(L)' 'KEFELLSLLVSRAGEVVTRAEIFDKVWGTDWLGDMRTLDVHIRWLREKLEVDPGHPRYIQTVRSIGYRFVVGAQS' A
#
# COMPACT_ATOMS: atom_id res chain seq x y z
N LYS A 1 2.07 11.06 -4.99
CA LYS A 1 2.11 10.13 -3.83
C LYS A 1 1.27 8.87 -4.03
N GLU A 2 -0.03 8.92 -4.34
CA GLU A 2 -0.82 7.67 -4.62
C GLU A 2 -0.22 6.83 -5.75
N PHE A 3 0.16 7.46 -6.87
CA PHE A 3 0.81 6.76 -7.97
C PHE A 3 2.17 6.16 -7.58
N GLU A 4 3.00 6.92 -6.86
CA GLU A 4 4.29 6.43 -6.35
C GLU A 4 4.11 5.25 -5.38
N LEU A 5 3.13 5.32 -4.47
CA LEU A 5 2.78 4.24 -3.55
C LEU A 5 2.33 2.99 -4.31
N LEU A 6 1.42 3.14 -5.27
CA LEU A 6 0.98 2.02 -6.09
C LEU A 6 2.15 1.43 -6.90
N SER A 7 2.97 2.27 -7.52
CA SER A 7 4.14 1.86 -8.29
C SER A 7 5.13 1.07 -7.43
N LEU A 8 5.41 1.53 -6.21
CA LEU A 8 6.26 0.82 -5.25
C LEU A 8 5.68 -0.56 -4.93
N LEU A 9 4.39 -0.62 -4.55
CA LEU A 9 3.74 -1.88 -4.18
C LEU A 9 3.69 -2.88 -5.35
N VAL A 10 3.40 -2.40 -6.56
CA VAL A 10 3.36 -3.22 -7.78
C VAL A 10 4.75 -3.69 -8.19
N SER A 11 5.79 -2.85 -8.05
CA SER A 11 7.18 -3.24 -8.36
C SER A 11 7.70 -4.37 -7.46
N ARG A 12 7.08 -4.53 -6.29
CA ARG A 12 7.35 -5.59 -5.30
C ARG A 12 6.13 -6.51 -5.13
N ALA A 13 5.39 -6.77 -6.19
CA ALA A 13 4.18 -7.60 -6.13
C ALA A 13 4.48 -8.97 -5.49
N GLY A 14 3.62 -9.38 -4.56
CA GLY A 14 3.79 -10.60 -3.75
C GLY A 14 4.60 -10.41 -2.47
N GLU A 15 5.39 -9.35 -2.36
CA GLU A 15 6.18 -9.04 -1.17
C GLU A 15 5.44 -8.09 -0.21
N VAL A 16 5.79 -8.20 1.07
CA VAL A 16 5.32 -7.22 2.07
C VAL A 16 6.27 -6.03 2.04
N VAL A 17 5.73 -4.86 1.71
CA VAL A 17 6.46 -3.59 1.85
C VAL A 17 6.07 -2.98 3.20
N THR A 18 7.04 -2.76 4.07
CA THR A 18 6.78 -2.25 5.41
C THR A 18 6.34 -0.79 5.37
N ARG A 19 5.63 -0.34 6.41
CA ARG A 19 5.23 1.07 6.51
C ARG A 19 6.44 2.01 6.49
N ALA A 20 7.52 1.64 7.16
CA ALA A 20 8.75 2.43 7.20
C ALA A 20 9.39 2.55 5.81
N GLU A 21 9.51 1.45 5.06
CA GLU A 21 10.00 1.49 3.68
C GLU A 21 9.10 2.32 2.77
N ILE A 22 7.78 2.21 2.93
CA ILE A 22 6.84 3.03 2.15
C ILE A 22 7.06 4.52 2.43
N PHE A 23 7.19 4.92 3.69
CA PHE A 23 7.46 6.31 4.04
C PHE A 23 8.81 6.79 3.49
N ASP A 24 9.88 6.01 3.66
CA ASP A 24 11.20 6.31 3.11
C ASP A 24 11.15 6.52 1.59
N LYS A 25 10.54 5.59 0.85
CA LYS A 25 10.56 5.60 -0.61
C LYS A 25 9.57 6.57 -1.26
N VAL A 26 8.43 6.83 -0.62
CA VAL A 26 7.37 7.66 -1.21
C VAL A 26 7.39 9.08 -0.65
N TRP A 27 7.74 9.29 0.62
CA TRP A 27 7.77 10.62 1.25
C TRP A 27 9.16 11.12 1.62
N GLY A 28 10.17 10.23 1.71
CA GLY A 28 11.55 10.57 2.06
C GLY A 28 11.89 10.26 3.52
N THR A 29 13.20 10.22 3.81
CA THR A 29 13.77 9.89 5.14
C THR A 29 13.38 10.87 6.25
N ASP A 30 13.09 12.12 5.89
CA ASP A 30 12.83 13.21 6.84
C ASP A 30 11.34 13.38 7.16
N TRP A 31 10.51 12.40 6.78
CA TRP A 31 9.08 12.45 7.03
C TRP A 31 8.78 12.29 8.53
N LEU A 32 8.46 13.41 9.19
CA LEU A 32 8.02 13.49 10.59
C LEU A 32 6.50 13.30 10.76
N GLY A 33 5.78 12.92 9.71
CA GLY A 33 4.32 12.91 9.70
C GLY A 33 3.68 11.67 10.32
N ASP A 34 2.37 11.72 10.45
CA ASP A 34 1.55 10.68 11.10
C ASP A 34 1.38 9.45 10.18
N MET A 35 1.38 8.24 10.79
CA MET A 35 1.05 6.98 10.14
C MET A 35 -0.33 7.01 9.43
N ARG A 36 -1.24 7.88 9.89
CA ARG A 36 -2.55 8.10 9.24
C ARG A 36 -2.45 8.52 7.77
N THR A 37 -1.39 9.21 7.35
CA THR A 37 -1.22 9.62 5.96
C THR A 37 -1.16 8.41 5.03
N LEU A 38 -0.45 7.35 5.42
CA LEU A 38 -0.36 6.13 4.62
C LEU A 38 -1.70 5.40 4.52
N ASP A 39 -2.41 5.25 5.64
CA ASP A 39 -3.72 4.60 5.66
C ASP A 39 -4.75 5.31 4.77
N VAL A 40 -4.74 6.65 4.75
CA VAL A 40 -5.60 7.46 3.86
C VAL A 40 -5.27 7.18 2.39
N HIS A 41 -4.00 7.14 2.01
CA HIS A 41 -3.60 6.86 0.63
C HIS A 41 -3.92 5.41 0.21
N ILE A 42 -3.75 4.44 1.11
CA ILE A 42 -4.16 3.05 0.85
C ILE A 42 -5.67 2.96 0.67
N ARG A 43 -6.45 3.66 1.50
CA ARG A 43 -7.91 3.71 1.35
C ARG A 43 -8.30 4.26 -0.03
N TRP A 44 -7.73 5.39 -0.45
CA TRP A 44 -8.05 5.97 -1.76
C TRP A 44 -7.65 5.07 -2.92
N LEU A 45 -6.49 4.39 -2.82
CA LEU A 45 -6.11 3.39 -3.82
C LEU A 45 -7.11 2.25 -3.89
N ARG A 46 -7.60 1.75 -2.74
CA ARG A 46 -8.62 0.70 -2.71
C ARG A 46 -9.95 1.16 -3.29
N GLU A 47 -10.39 2.38 -2.97
CA GLU A 47 -11.60 2.99 -3.57
C GLU A 47 -11.52 3.08 -5.10
N LYS A 48 -10.31 3.19 -5.67
CA LYS A 48 -10.08 3.27 -7.12
C LYS A 48 -9.87 1.92 -7.80
N LEU A 49 -9.30 0.94 -7.09
CA LEU A 49 -8.82 -0.33 -7.69
C LEU A 49 -9.63 -1.56 -7.31
N GLU A 50 -10.30 -1.53 -6.16
CA GLU A 50 -11.03 -2.67 -5.62
C GLU A 50 -12.52 -2.56 -5.97
N VAL A 51 -13.16 -3.71 -6.22
CA VAL A 51 -14.62 -3.78 -6.35
C VAL A 51 -15.29 -3.50 -5.01
N ASP A 52 -14.72 -4.02 -3.93
CA ASP A 52 -15.11 -3.72 -2.55
C ASP A 52 -13.86 -3.33 -1.74
N PRO A 53 -13.69 -2.03 -1.41
CA PRO A 53 -12.56 -1.56 -0.62
C PRO A 53 -12.47 -2.15 0.79
N GLY A 54 -13.59 -2.63 1.35
CA GLY A 54 -13.64 -3.30 2.65
C GLY A 54 -13.10 -4.74 2.60
N HIS A 55 -13.10 -5.35 1.42
CA HIS A 55 -12.58 -6.69 1.15
C HIS A 55 -11.54 -6.66 0.00
N PRO A 56 -10.39 -6.01 0.23
CA PRO A 56 -9.43 -5.73 -0.85
C PRO A 56 -8.76 -7.00 -1.37
N ARG A 57 -8.79 -7.18 -2.70
CA ARG A 57 -8.19 -8.31 -3.42
C ARG A 57 -6.76 -8.03 -3.84
N TYR A 58 -6.45 -6.79 -4.24
CA TYR A 58 -5.14 -6.40 -4.75
C TYR A 58 -4.23 -5.84 -3.67
N ILE A 59 -4.70 -4.87 -2.88
CA ILE A 59 -3.86 -4.23 -1.85
C ILE A 59 -4.21 -4.82 -0.49
N GLN A 60 -3.47 -5.84 -0.05
CA GLN A 60 -3.71 -6.53 1.21
C GLN A 60 -2.99 -5.85 2.39
N THR A 61 -3.67 -5.77 3.54
CA THR A 61 -3.05 -5.34 4.79
C THR A 61 -2.35 -6.51 5.45
N VAL A 62 -1.05 -6.38 5.69
CA VAL A 62 -0.31 -7.27 6.58
C VAL A 62 -0.23 -6.58 7.94
N ARG A 63 -1.13 -6.99 8.84
CA ARG A 63 -1.36 -6.31 10.13
C ARG A 63 -0.04 -6.06 10.87
N SER A 64 0.12 -4.84 11.37
CA SER A 64 1.31 -4.34 12.08
C SER A 64 2.60 -4.23 11.27
N ILE A 65 2.65 -4.71 10.02
CA ILE A 65 3.88 -4.74 9.20
C ILE A 65 3.79 -3.72 8.06
N GLY A 66 2.74 -3.80 7.24
CA GLY A 66 2.61 -2.96 6.04
C GLY A 66 1.59 -3.48 5.06
N TYR A 67 1.90 -3.34 3.77
CA TYR A 67 0.97 -3.67 2.69
C TYR A 67 1.66 -4.54 1.63
N ARG A 68 0.87 -5.35 0.95
CA ARG A 68 1.31 -6.20 -0.15
C ARG A 68 0.37 -6.02 -1.33
N PHE A 69 0.94 -5.83 -2.51
CA PHE A 69 0.18 -5.96 -3.74
C PHE A 69 0.13 -7.42 -4.16
N VAL A 70 -1.06 -7.94 -4.46
CA VAL A 70 -1.28 -9.29 -4.94
C VAL A 70 -1.87 -9.22 -6.34
N VAL A 71 -1.15 -9.77 -7.30
CA VAL A 71 -1.70 -10.07 -8.63
C VAL A 71 -2.48 -11.37 -8.46
N GLY A 72 -3.78 -11.36 -8.78
CA GLY A 72 -4.71 -12.44 -8.40
C GLY A 72 -4.12 -13.84 -8.53
N ALA A 73 -4.04 -14.57 -7.42
CA ALA A 73 -4.00 -16.02 -7.50
C ALA A 73 -5.35 -16.43 -8.11
N GLN A 74 -5.34 -16.77 -9.39
CA GLN A 74 -6.39 -17.61 -9.94
C GLN A 74 -6.18 -19.00 -9.34
N SER A 75 -7.06 -19.40 -8.43
CA SER A 75 -7.44 -20.79 -8.12
C SER A 75 -8.70 -20.76 -7.29
#